data_AF-A0A177PIZ1-F1
#
_entry.id   AF-A0A177PIZ1-F1
#
_cell.length_a   1.000
_cell.length_b   1.000
_cell.length_c   1.000
_cell.angle_alpha   90.00
_cell.angle_beta   90.00
_cell.angle_gamma   90.00
#
_symmetry.space_group_name_H-M   'P 1'
#
loop_
_entity.id
_entity.type
_entity.pdbx_description
1 polymer ?
#
loop_
_entity_poly.entity_id
_entity_poly.type
_entity_poly.pdbx_seq_one_letter_code
_entity_poly.pdbx_strand_id
1 'polypeptide(L)'
;MASKSDALSRDIVTQAKLLYDAGVTPLAEVRAMLGMSERAFHSFRENEGWPMRPSPIKRKSVEEPSMATRRSAPTERDSRSLIARLEEAVEREFVRAEAVLATCGAKAAPKTMETSARVLASLVRSLAELKRMNRDAAVAREEDGRVRDAFDDEPPRQLAELREELARRLERMCGDGPLE
;
A
#
# COMPACT_ATOMS: atom_id res chain seq x y z
N MET A 1 24.22 34.74 42.59
CA MET A 1 25.10 34.08 41.58
C MET A 1 24.33 32.88 41.05
N ALA A 2 23.61 33.00 39.93
CA ALA A 2 22.96 31.85 39.32
C ALA A 2 24.06 30.99 38.66
N SER A 3 24.18 29.74 39.08
CA SER A 3 25.26 28.86 38.67
C SER A 3 25.16 28.59 37.17
N LYS A 4 26.30 28.51 36.47
CA LYS A 4 26.36 28.26 35.02
C LYS A 4 25.58 27.00 34.61
N SER A 5 25.45 26.03 35.52
CA SER A 5 24.63 24.83 35.38
C SER A 5 23.12 25.11 35.32
N ASP A 6 22.62 26.12 36.04
CA ASP A 6 21.21 26.54 35.99
C ASP A 6 20.89 27.22 34.66
N ALA A 7 21.85 27.99 34.12
CA ALA A 7 21.72 28.63 32.81
C ALA A 7 21.69 27.58 31.69
N LEU A 8 22.62 26.61 31.71
CA LEU A 8 22.61 25.47 30.78
C LEU A 8 21.32 24.65 30.89
N SER A 9 20.80 24.46 32.10
CA SER A 9 19.52 23.77 32.31
C SER A 9 18.34 24.55 31.72
N ARG A 10 18.34 25.89 31.85
CA ARG A 10 17.31 26.75 31.22
C ARG A 10 17.41 26.76 29.70
N ASP A 11 18.62 26.75 29.15
CA ASP A 11 18.83 26.71 27.70
C ASP A 11 18.36 25.36 27.11
N ILE A 12 18.61 24.25 27.81
CA ILE A 12 18.10 22.93 27.43
C ILE A 12 16.57 22.90 27.48
N VAL A 13 15.96 23.52 28.49
CA VAL A 13 14.49 23.60 28.61
C VAL A 13 13.87 24.47 27.51
N THR A 14 14.49 25.59 27.14
CA THR A 14 13.99 26.44 26.04
C THR A 14 14.14 25.74 24.68
N GLN A 15 15.25 25.04 24.44
CA GLN A 15 15.45 24.22 23.24
C GLN A 15 14.44 23.06 23.18
N ALA A 16 14.24 22.35 24.28
CA ALA A 16 13.26 21.28 24.38
C ALA A 16 11.83 21.80 24.12
N LYS A 17 11.50 23.00 24.60
CA LYS A 17 10.22 23.67 24.32
C LYS A 17 10.06 24.02 22.85
N LEU A 18 11.10 24.52 22.19
CA LEU A 18 11.06 24.84 20.76
C LEU A 18 10.83 23.59 19.90
N LEU A 19 11.52 22.49 20.23
CA LEU A 19 11.27 21.18 19.62
C LEU A 19 9.88 20.64 19.96
N TYR A 20 9.35 21.04 21.12
CA TYR A 20 8.02 20.68 21.56
C TYR A 20 6.92 21.33 20.74
N ASP A 21 7.02 22.64 20.57
CA ASP A 21 6.04 23.43 19.83
C ASP A 21 6.13 23.17 18.32
N ALA A 22 7.32 22.82 17.80
CA ALA A 22 7.49 22.44 16.40
C ALA A 22 6.70 21.19 15.98
N GLY A 23 6.36 20.30 16.92
CA GLY A 23 5.49 19.14 16.66
C GLY A 23 6.05 18.05 15.73
N VAL A 24 7.26 18.23 15.17
CA VAL A 24 7.93 17.26 14.27
C VAL A 24 8.80 16.27 15.05
N THR A 25 9.40 16.69 16.16
CA THR A 25 10.32 15.87 16.95
C THR A 25 9.56 14.87 17.84
N PRO A 26 9.89 13.57 17.81
CA PRO A 26 9.28 12.58 18.69
C PRO A 26 9.43 12.94 20.18
N LEU A 27 8.39 12.64 20.98
CA LEU A 27 8.44 12.86 22.43
C LEU A 27 9.55 12.06 23.12
N ALA A 28 10.00 10.95 22.53
CA ALA A 28 11.15 10.19 23.03
C ALA A 28 12.45 11.01 23.01
N GLU A 29 12.68 11.77 21.94
CA GLU A 29 13.90 12.56 21.77
C GLU A 29 13.89 13.82 22.65
N VAL A 30 12.73 14.48 22.79
CA VAL A 30 12.57 15.62 23.71
C VAL A 30 12.73 15.19 25.18
N ARG A 31 12.28 14.00 25.55
CA ARG A 31 12.52 13.42 26.88
C ARG A 31 13.99 13.10 27.12
N ALA A 32 14.66 12.52 26.13
CA ALA A 32 16.08 12.21 26.22
C ALA A 32 16.93 13.47 26.40
N MET A 33 16.58 14.56 25.71
CA MET A 33 17.24 15.87 25.86
C MET A 33 17.10 16.46 27.27
N LEU A 34 15.96 16.24 27.92
CA LEU A 34 15.71 16.66 29.29
C LEU A 34 16.25 15.66 30.35
N GLY A 35 16.72 14.48 29.93
CA GLY A 35 17.17 13.42 30.83
C GLY A 35 16.08 12.85 31.73
N MET A 36 14.80 12.97 31.33
CA MET A 36 13.64 12.61 32.17
C MET A 36 12.90 11.37 31.65
N SER A 37 12.33 10.60 32.58
CA SER A 37 11.40 9.51 32.26
C SER A 37 10.05 10.04 31.75
N GLU A 38 9.23 9.17 31.13
CA GLU A 38 7.91 9.55 30.60
C GLU A 38 7.00 10.20 31.65
N ARG A 39 6.89 9.56 32.81
CA ARG A 39 6.05 10.04 33.93
C ARG A 39 6.56 11.38 34.47
N ALA A 40 7.88 11.53 34.57
CA ALA A 40 8.51 12.78 34.99
C ALA A 40 8.26 13.90 33.98
N PHE A 41 8.34 13.60 32.68
CA PHE A 41 8.05 14.55 31.61
C PHE A 41 6.57 14.99 31.58
N HIS A 42 5.62 14.08 31.84
CA HIS A 42 4.20 14.44 31.97
C HIS A 42 3.97 15.43 33.12
N SER A 43 4.55 15.14 34.28
CA SER A 43 4.45 16.02 35.46
C SER A 43 5.15 17.36 35.22
N PHE A 44 6.32 17.35 34.57
CA PHE A 44 7.06 18.55 34.19
C PHE A 44 6.28 19.43 33.22
N ARG A 45 5.66 18.82 32.20
CA ARG A 45 4.80 19.52 31.23
C ARG A 45 3.63 20.23 31.91
N GLU A 46 2.99 19.57 32.88
CA GLU A 46 1.89 20.13 33.65
C GLU A 46 2.34 21.30 34.53
N ASN A 47 3.48 21.15 35.21
CA ASN A 47 4.05 22.19 36.06
C ASN A 47 4.52 23.43 35.27
N GLU A 48 5.07 23.23 34.07
CA GLU A 48 5.51 24.31 33.18
C GLU A 48 4.40 24.86 32.28
N GLY A 49 3.19 24.30 32.36
CA GLY A 49 2.03 24.76 31.59
C GLY A 49 2.14 24.55 30.08
N TRP A 50 2.87 23.54 29.63
CA TRP A 50 3.05 23.27 28.20
C TRP A 50 1.78 22.59 27.63
N PRO A 51 1.17 23.14 26.56
CA PRO A 51 -0.09 22.61 26.03
C PRO A 51 0.10 21.18 25.49
N MET A 52 -0.95 20.36 25.53
CA MET A 52 -0.88 19.02 24.93
C MET A 52 -0.63 19.16 23.43
N ARG A 53 0.45 18.57 22.92
CA ARG A 53 0.69 18.57 21.47
C ARG A 53 -0.53 17.98 20.77
N PRO A 54 -1.00 18.59 19.66
CA PRO A 54 -1.92 17.90 18.78
C PRO A 54 -1.25 16.58 18.40
N SER A 55 -1.94 15.47 18.69
CA SER A 55 -1.41 14.15 18.34
C SER A 55 -0.95 14.20 16.89
N PRO A 56 0.27 13.74 16.56
CA PRO A 56 0.68 13.64 15.17
C PRO A 56 -0.45 12.94 14.43
N ILE A 57 -1.10 13.63 13.48
CA ILE A 57 -2.00 13.00 12.52
C ILE A 57 -1.27 11.74 12.12
N LYS A 58 -1.83 10.56 12.42
CA LYS A 58 -1.13 9.26 12.31
C LYS A 58 -0.43 9.18 10.96
N ARG A 59 0.81 9.66 10.90
CA ARG A 59 1.70 9.45 9.77
C ARG A 59 2.13 8.04 10.03
N LYS A 60 1.45 7.12 9.33
CA LYS A 60 1.79 5.72 9.21
C LYS A 60 3.29 5.58 9.43
N SER A 61 3.66 5.08 10.60
CA SER A 61 5.04 4.91 11.01
C SER A 61 5.77 4.24 9.85
N VAL A 62 6.77 4.93 9.29
CA VAL A 62 7.85 4.26 8.58
C VAL A 62 8.67 3.62 9.68
N GLU A 63 8.15 2.51 10.16
CA GLU A 63 8.86 1.52 10.93
C GLU A 63 9.79 0.83 9.93
N GLU A 64 11.06 0.68 10.30
CA GLU A 64 12.00 -0.14 9.56
C GLU A 64 11.32 -1.48 9.21
N PRO A 65 11.43 -1.95 7.95
CA PRO A 65 10.64 -3.05 7.46
C PRO A 65 11.07 -4.36 8.13
N SER A 66 10.48 -4.66 9.28
CA SER A 66 10.26 -6.03 9.72
C SER A 66 9.45 -6.71 8.62
N MET A 67 10.13 -7.59 7.89
CA MET A 67 9.64 -8.34 6.74
C MET A 67 8.50 -9.29 7.14
N ALA A 68 7.29 -8.79 7.36
CA ALA A 68 6.11 -9.66 7.54
C ALA A 68 4.76 -8.98 7.28
N THR A 69 4.68 -8.02 6.37
CA THR A 69 3.42 -7.80 5.67
C THR A 69 3.75 -7.42 4.25
N ARG A 70 3.86 -8.45 3.39
CA ARG A 70 3.73 -8.26 1.95
C ARG A 70 2.44 -7.46 1.77
N ARG A 71 2.55 -6.16 1.44
CA ARG A 71 1.49 -5.52 0.65
C ARG A 71 1.46 -6.33 -0.62
N SER A 72 0.60 -7.33 -0.66
CA SER A 72 0.23 -7.97 -1.90
C SER A 72 -0.14 -6.84 -2.84
N ALA A 73 0.56 -6.74 -3.97
CA ALA A 73 0.11 -5.92 -5.07
C ALA A 73 -1.41 -6.15 -5.23
N PRO A 74 -2.21 -5.11 -5.50
CA PRO A 74 -3.66 -5.26 -5.63
C PRO A 74 -3.92 -6.46 -6.52
N THR A 75 -4.60 -7.46 -5.96
CA THR A 75 -4.85 -8.69 -6.71
C THR A 75 -5.71 -8.34 -7.92
N GLU A 76 -5.64 -9.09 -9.02
CA GLU A 76 -6.49 -8.79 -10.18
C GLU A 76 -7.97 -8.73 -9.84
N ARG A 77 -8.38 -9.47 -8.80
CA ARG A 77 -9.73 -9.43 -8.23
C ARG A 77 -10.04 -8.05 -7.64
N ASP A 78 -9.08 -7.42 -6.97
CA ASP A 78 -9.19 -6.06 -6.45
C ASP A 78 -9.22 -5.03 -7.59
N SER A 79 -8.41 -5.22 -8.63
CA SER A 79 -8.38 -4.34 -9.81
C SER A 79 -9.69 -4.42 -10.59
N ARG A 80 -10.21 -5.62 -10.85
CA ARG A 80 -11.49 -5.83 -11.55
C ARG A 80 -12.67 -5.29 -10.75
N SER A 81 -12.68 -5.50 -9.43
CA SER A 81 -13.73 -4.94 -8.56
C SER A 81 -13.66 -3.41 -8.46
N LEU A 82 -12.46 -2.80 -8.54
CA LEU A 82 -12.31 -1.36 -8.61
C LEU A 82 -12.83 -0.79 -9.95
N ILE A 83 -12.55 -1.47 -11.06
CA ILE A 83 -13.07 -1.10 -12.39
C ILE A 83 -14.60 -1.14 -12.39
N ALA A 84 -15.21 -2.22 -11.89
CA ALA A 84 -16.67 -2.33 -11.80
C ALA A 84 -17.31 -1.21 -10.95
N ARG A 85 -16.69 -0.85 -9.82
CA ARG A 85 -17.16 0.27 -8.98
C ARG A 85 -17.03 1.62 -9.68
N LEU A 86 -15.99 1.82 -10.48
CA LEU A 86 -15.83 3.04 -11.27
C LEU A 86 -16.84 3.11 -12.42
N GLU A 87 -17.15 1.98 -13.06
CA GLU A 87 -18.22 1.89 -14.07
C GLU A 87 -19.57 2.26 -13.47
N GLU A 88 -19.91 1.71 -12.29
CA GLU A 88 -21.13 2.07 -11.55
C GLU A 88 -21.15 3.55 -11.13
N ALA A 89 -20.01 4.10 -10.70
CA ALA A 89 -19.91 5.51 -10.39
C ALA A 89 -20.16 6.39 -11.63
N VAL A 90 -19.56 6.05 -12.77
CA VAL A 90 -19.79 6.76 -14.04
C VAL A 90 -21.27 6.70 -14.46
N GLU A 91 -21.91 5.55 -14.37
CA GLU A 91 -23.34 5.40 -14.68
C GLU A 91 -24.22 6.28 -13.79
N ARG A 92 -23.97 6.29 -12.47
CA ARG A 92 -24.69 7.18 -11.53
C ARG A 92 -24.48 8.66 -11.85
N GLU A 93 -23.30 9.03 -12.32
CA GLU A 93 -22.99 10.39 -12.74
C GLU A 93 -23.74 10.80 -14.00
N PHE A 94 -23.86 9.89 -14.98
CA PHE A 94 -24.68 10.12 -16.17
C PHE A 94 -26.14 10.31 -15.81
N VAL A 95 -26.72 9.40 -15.03
CA VAL A 95 -28.11 9.50 -14.56
C VAL A 95 -28.35 10.82 -13.81
N ARG A 96 -27.40 11.26 -12.99
CA ARG A 96 -27.51 12.55 -12.29
C ARG A 96 -27.44 13.73 -13.25
N ALA A 97 -26.51 13.71 -14.21
CA ALA A 97 -26.40 14.78 -15.20
C ALA A 97 -27.66 14.86 -16.08
N GLU A 98 -28.21 13.72 -16.48
CA GLU A 98 -29.47 13.61 -17.22
C GLU A 98 -30.65 14.10 -16.39
N ALA A 99 -30.75 13.74 -15.11
CA ALA A 99 -31.81 14.22 -14.24
C ALA A 99 -31.76 15.75 -14.09
N VAL A 100 -30.58 16.34 -13.89
CA VAL A 100 -30.39 17.81 -13.83
C VAL A 100 -30.80 18.47 -15.15
N LEU A 101 -30.45 17.87 -16.29
CA LEU A 101 -30.87 18.33 -17.61
C LEU A 101 -32.39 18.20 -17.81
N ALA A 102 -33.02 17.12 -17.35
CA ALA A 102 -34.45 16.89 -17.48
C ALA A 102 -35.28 17.84 -16.58
N THR A 103 -34.83 18.12 -15.36
CA THR A 103 -35.55 18.98 -14.41
C THR A 103 -35.33 20.47 -14.65
N CYS A 104 -34.12 20.86 -15.06
CA CYS A 104 -33.75 22.28 -15.20
C CYS A 104 -33.62 22.72 -16.66
N GLY A 105 -33.49 21.80 -17.62
CA GLY A 105 -33.29 22.12 -19.04
C GLY A 105 -32.16 23.11 -19.26
N ALA A 106 -32.36 24.06 -20.19
CA ALA A 106 -31.43 25.16 -20.44
C ALA A 106 -31.31 26.18 -19.28
N LYS A 107 -32.10 26.05 -18.20
CA LYS A 107 -32.01 26.87 -16.99
C LYS A 107 -31.11 26.25 -15.91
N ALA A 108 -30.55 25.06 -16.14
CA ALA A 108 -29.53 24.51 -15.27
C ALA A 108 -28.37 25.50 -15.14
N ALA A 109 -27.96 25.82 -13.91
CA ALA A 109 -26.86 26.76 -13.70
C ALA A 109 -25.61 26.19 -14.39
N PRO A 110 -24.99 26.91 -15.35
CA PRO A 110 -23.93 26.38 -16.22
C PRO A 110 -22.75 25.83 -15.41
N LYS A 111 -22.52 26.41 -14.22
CA LYS A 111 -21.49 25.98 -13.26
C LYS A 111 -21.71 24.57 -12.72
N THR A 112 -22.96 24.12 -12.58
CA THR A 112 -23.29 22.76 -12.09
C THR A 112 -23.07 21.71 -13.17
N MET A 113 -23.48 22.00 -14.42
CA MET A 113 -23.23 21.14 -15.57
C MET A 113 -21.73 21.03 -15.88
N GLU A 114 -21.01 22.14 -15.83
CA GLU A 114 -19.55 22.15 -16.02
C GLU A 114 -18.85 21.31 -14.96
N THR A 115 -19.31 21.38 -13.69
CA THR A 115 -18.76 20.56 -12.61
C THR A 115 -19.01 19.08 -12.87
N SER A 116 -20.23 18.69 -13.25
CA SER A 116 -20.55 17.30 -13.62
C SER A 116 -19.72 16.81 -14.79
N ALA A 117 -19.53 17.64 -15.83
CA ALA A 117 -18.70 17.30 -16.99
C ALA A 117 -17.23 17.08 -16.60
N ARG A 118 -16.66 17.90 -15.71
CA ARG A 118 -15.30 17.70 -15.19
C ARG A 118 -15.16 16.42 -14.37
N VAL A 119 -16.17 16.11 -13.54
CA VAL A 119 -16.19 14.87 -12.75
C VAL A 119 -16.24 13.65 -13.67
N LEU A 120 -17.14 13.64 -14.66
CA LEU A 120 -17.23 12.59 -15.67
C LEU A 120 -15.91 12.41 -16.43
N ALA A 121 -15.30 13.50 -16.89
CA ALA A 121 -14.02 13.46 -17.59
C ALA A 121 -12.89 12.86 -16.72
N SER A 122 -12.85 13.20 -15.43
CA SER A 122 -11.89 12.63 -14.49
C SER A 122 -12.13 11.13 -14.27
N LEU A 123 -13.37 10.71 -14.05
CA LEU A 123 -13.72 9.30 -13.81
C LEU A 123 -13.43 8.43 -15.03
N VAL A 124 -13.81 8.88 -16.23
CA VAL A 124 -13.53 8.18 -17.48
C VAL A 124 -12.03 8.08 -17.73
N ARG A 125 -11.25 9.14 -17.44
CA ARG A 125 -9.79 9.10 -17.54
C ARG A 125 -9.18 8.08 -16.57
N SER A 126 -9.62 8.08 -15.32
CA SER A 126 -9.16 7.09 -14.32
C SER A 126 -9.53 5.66 -14.71
N LEU A 127 -10.72 5.44 -15.26
CA LEU A 127 -11.18 4.14 -15.74
C LEU A 127 -10.36 3.67 -16.94
N ALA A 128 -10.10 4.55 -17.92
CA ALA A 128 -9.30 4.24 -19.09
C ALA A 128 -7.87 3.82 -18.69
N GLU A 129 -7.26 4.53 -17.74
CA GLU A 129 -5.93 4.22 -17.26
C GLU A 129 -5.89 2.89 -16.51
N LEU A 130 -6.86 2.61 -15.63
CA LEU A 130 -6.95 1.32 -14.95
C LEU A 130 -7.19 0.16 -15.93
N LYS A 131 -7.99 0.36 -16.98
CA LYS A 131 -8.17 -0.65 -18.04
C LYS A 131 -6.91 -0.86 -18.90
N ARG A 132 -6.04 0.15 -19.04
CA ARG A 132 -4.73 0.00 -19.70
C ARG A 132 -3.78 -0.80 -18.81
N MET A 133 -3.61 -0.39 -17.56
CA MET A 133 -2.76 -1.10 -16.60
C MET A 133 -3.16 -2.57 -16.42
N ASN A 134 -4.46 -2.89 -16.41
CA ASN A 134 -4.94 -4.26 -16.31
C ASN A 134 -4.62 -5.09 -17.57
N ARG A 135 -4.69 -4.49 -18.76
CA ARG A 135 -4.28 -5.15 -20.02
C ARG A 135 -2.77 -5.38 -20.06
N ASP A 136 -1.98 -4.38 -19.69
CA ASP A 136 -0.52 -4.48 -19.67
C ASP A 136 -0.06 -5.56 -18.66
N ALA A 137 -0.74 -5.65 -17.51
CA ALA A 137 -0.51 -6.69 -16.52
C ALA A 137 -0.90 -8.10 -17.02
N ALA A 138 -1.94 -8.22 -17.84
CA ALA A 138 -2.33 -9.49 -18.45
C ALA A 138 -1.30 -9.96 -19.49
N VAL A 139 -0.84 -9.05 -20.36
CA VAL A 139 0.17 -9.35 -21.40
C VAL A 139 1.51 -9.77 -20.77
N ALA A 140 1.97 -9.06 -19.73
CA ALA A 140 3.22 -9.40 -19.04
C ALA A 140 3.19 -10.82 -18.43
N ARG A 141 2.01 -11.31 -18.02
CA ARG A 141 1.86 -12.67 -17.48
C ARG A 141 1.78 -13.75 -18.55
N GLU A 142 1.20 -13.45 -19.71
CA GLU A 142 1.23 -14.39 -20.84
C GLU A 142 2.66 -14.60 -21.33
N GLU A 143 3.48 -13.54 -21.31
CA GLU A 143 4.91 -13.62 -21.63
C GLU A 143 5.68 -14.40 -20.56
N ASP A 144 5.48 -14.09 -19.27
CA ASP A 144 6.15 -14.78 -18.15
C ASP A 144 5.70 -16.27 -18.04
N GLY A 145 4.43 -16.55 -18.32
CA GLY A 145 3.87 -17.91 -18.38
C GLY A 145 4.42 -18.73 -19.54
N ARG A 146 4.53 -18.15 -20.73
CA ARG A 146 5.19 -18.81 -21.87
C ARG A 146 6.66 -19.11 -21.61
N VAL A 147 7.37 -18.19 -20.96
CA VAL A 147 8.77 -18.40 -20.57
C VAL A 147 8.86 -19.54 -19.56
N ARG A 148 7.96 -19.60 -18.57
CA ARG A 148 7.97 -20.67 -17.54
C ARG A 148 7.59 -22.04 -18.08
N ASP A 149 6.56 -22.14 -18.93
CA ASP A 149 6.15 -23.41 -19.55
C ASP A 149 7.30 -23.99 -20.42
N ALA A 150 8.04 -23.14 -21.14
CA ALA A 150 9.20 -23.56 -21.91
C ALA A 150 10.36 -24.13 -21.06
N PHE A 151 10.43 -23.82 -19.76
CA PHE A 151 11.39 -24.40 -18.82
C PHE A 151 10.86 -25.63 -18.07
N ASP A 152 9.53 -25.83 -17.99
CA ASP A 152 8.89 -26.95 -17.31
C ASP A 152 8.68 -28.18 -18.22
N ASP A 153 8.64 -27.99 -19.55
CA ASP A 153 8.37 -29.08 -20.51
C ASP A 153 9.57 -30.01 -20.76
N GLU A 154 10.81 -29.60 -20.45
CA GLU A 154 11.99 -30.47 -20.58
C GLU A 154 12.34 -31.09 -19.22
N PRO A 155 11.99 -32.37 -18.97
CA PRO A 155 12.29 -33.01 -17.71
C PRO A 155 13.82 -33.06 -17.49
N PRO A 156 14.31 -32.79 -16.27
CA PRO A 156 15.75 -32.81 -16.01
C PRO A 156 16.32 -34.20 -16.35
N ARG A 157 17.44 -34.23 -17.08
CA ARG A 157 18.05 -35.46 -17.66
C ARG A 157 18.16 -36.61 -16.65
N GLN A 158 18.41 -36.31 -15.39
CA GLN A 158 18.49 -37.27 -14.29
C GLN A 158 17.18 -38.03 -14.03
N LEU A 159 16.01 -37.40 -14.21
CA LEU A 159 14.71 -38.06 -14.11
C LEU A 159 14.43 -38.95 -15.33
N ALA A 160 14.85 -38.54 -16.53
CA ALA A 160 14.74 -39.38 -17.71
C ALA A 160 15.59 -40.65 -17.57
N GLU A 161 16.85 -40.51 -17.13
CA GLU A 161 17.76 -41.62 -16.82
C GLU A 161 17.19 -42.55 -15.73
N LEU A 162 16.61 -41.98 -14.67
CA LEU A 162 15.95 -42.77 -13.62
C LEU A 162 14.72 -43.52 -14.16
N ARG A 163 13.90 -42.90 -15.00
CA ARG A 163 12.72 -43.54 -15.62
C ARG A 163 13.14 -44.66 -16.56
N GLU A 164 14.20 -44.49 -17.34
CA GLU A 164 14.76 -45.53 -18.18
C GLU A 164 15.30 -46.71 -17.36
N GLU A 165 16.06 -46.45 -16.30
CA GLU A 165 16.58 -47.53 -15.45
C GLU A 165 15.47 -48.28 -14.71
N LEU A 166 14.42 -47.55 -14.30
CA LEU A 166 13.24 -48.13 -13.67
C LEU A 166 12.43 -48.96 -14.67
N ALA A 167 12.29 -48.51 -15.93
CA ALA A 167 11.70 -49.30 -17.01
C ALA A 167 12.50 -50.58 -17.28
N ARG A 168 13.84 -50.48 -17.43
CA ARG A 168 14.73 -51.65 -17.57
C ARG A 168 14.61 -52.61 -16.38
N ARG A 169 14.41 -52.10 -15.17
CA ARG A 169 14.23 -52.93 -13.97
C ARG A 169 12.86 -53.61 -13.93
N LEU A 170 11.80 -52.92 -14.34
CA LEU A 170 10.46 -53.52 -14.46
C LEU A 170 10.43 -54.58 -15.55
N GLU A 171 11.08 -54.37 -16.69
CA GLU A 171 11.20 -55.36 -17.76
C GLU A 171 11.94 -56.63 -17.30
N ARG A 172 13.01 -56.48 -16.50
CA ARG A 172 13.70 -57.62 -15.89
C ARG A 172 12.80 -58.40 -14.93
N MET A 173 11.95 -57.73 -14.15
CA MET A 173 11.03 -58.40 -13.22
C MET A 173 9.80 -59.00 -13.91
N CYS A 174 9.28 -58.37 -14.97
CA CYS A 174 8.16 -58.89 -15.75
C CYS A 174 8.60 -59.93 -16.78
N GLY A 175 9.85 -59.90 -17.25
CA GLY A 175 10.43 -60.88 -18.17
C GLY A 175 10.82 -62.21 -17.51
N ASP A 176 10.92 -62.24 -16.18
CA ASP A 176 11.14 -63.44 -15.36
C ASP A 176 9.82 -64.06 -14.83
N GLY A 177 8.69 -63.72 -15.44
CA GLY A 177 7.45 -64.47 -15.23
C GLY A 177 7.60 -65.90 -15.80
N PRO A 178 7.39 -66.96 -15.01
CA PRO A 178 7.66 -68.33 -15.45
C PRO A 178 6.77 -68.71 -16.63
N LEU A 179 7.39 -69.12 -17.73
CA LEU A 179 6.75 -70.09 -18.63
C LEU A 179 6.91 -71.46 -17.96
N GLU A 180 5.79 -71.93 -17.39
CA GLU A 180 5.54 -73.27 -16.79
C GLU A 180 6.14 -73.53 -15.39
#